data_AF-A0A9X9X292-F1
#
_entry.id   AF-A0A9X9X292-F1
#
_cell.length_a   1.000
_cell.length_b   1.000
_cell.length_c   1.000
_cell.angle_alpha   90.00
_cell.angle_beta   90.00
_cell.angle_gamma   90.00
#
_symmetry.space_group_name_H-M   'P 1'
#
loop_
_entity.id
_entity.type
_entity.pdbx_description
1 polymer ?
#
loop_
_entity_poly.entity_id
_entity_poly.type
_entity_poly.pdbx_seq_one_letter_code
_entity_poly.pdbx_strand_id
1 'polypeptide(L)'
;MMPTPDTAAESPHQVTADLAALRAEVAELRARLEAHERILQIRAAAGEAADLVVPTMPPPAAHHPLATEFDITADQLLPVHDGFYQLEWGTEGAFRWTGPGQDVHFEAWLDRSAPLVATLHLFHFGTPANAKELTLEVDGATYALARQGTDKLLRSDPIAPRAGDGPTRMTLRVPHLHSPAARGQADRRTLGVAFQRLSIEPA
;
A
#
# COMPACT_ATOMS: atom_id res chain seq x y z
N MET A 1 -17.99 -64.60 17.84
CA MET A 1 -18.98 -64.24 16.82
C MET A 1 -18.65 -62.82 16.37
N MET A 2 -17.96 -62.68 15.25
CA MET A 2 -17.42 -61.41 14.73
C MET A 2 -18.40 -60.84 13.69
N PRO A 3 -18.77 -59.55 13.73
CA PRO A 3 -19.50 -58.93 12.65
C PRO A 3 -18.52 -58.56 11.51
N THR A 4 -18.86 -59.01 10.31
CA THR A 4 -18.23 -58.66 9.04
C THR A 4 -18.48 -57.18 8.71
N PRO A 5 -17.50 -56.41 8.20
CA PRO A 5 -17.74 -55.05 7.74
C PRO A 5 -18.53 -55.07 6.43
N ASP A 6 -19.71 -54.45 6.48
CA ASP A 6 -20.56 -54.17 5.33
C ASP A 6 -19.84 -53.16 4.43
N THR A 7 -19.25 -53.67 3.35
CA THR A 7 -18.57 -52.86 2.35
C THR A 7 -19.66 -52.30 1.45
N ALA A 8 -20.15 -51.10 1.78
CA ALA A 8 -21.10 -50.37 0.95
C ALA A 8 -20.47 -50.13 -0.43
N ALA A 9 -20.88 -50.95 -1.40
CA ALA A 9 -20.49 -50.80 -2.79
C ALA A 9 -21.06 -49.47 -3.31
N GLU A 10 -20.19 -48.51 -3.60
CA GLU A 10 -20.55 -47.28 -4.29
C GLU A 10 -21.29 -47.64 -5.58
N SER A 11 -22.55 -47.18 -5.67
CA SER A 11 -23.43 -47.57 -6.76
C SER A 11 -22.89 -47.02 -8.10
N PRO A 12 -22.88 -47.82 -9.19
CA PRO A 12 -22.30 -47.42 -10.48
C PRO A 12 -22.92 -46.15 -11.09
N HIS A 13 -24.15 -45.81 -10.66
CA HIS A 13 -24.81 -44.56 -11.01
C HIS A 13 -24.14 -43.31 -10.39
N GLN A 14 -23.57 -43.44 -9.19
CA GLN A 14 -22.92 -42.35 -8.48
C GLN A 14 -21.56 -42.03 -9.11
N VAL A 15 -20.78 -43.06 -9.44
CA VAL A 15 -19.50 -42.92 -10.17
C VAL A 15 -19.68 -42.26 -11.54
N THR A 16 -20.79 -42.56 -12.23
CA THR A 16 -21.10 -41.97 -13.54
C THR A 16 -21.50 -40.49 -13.42
N ALA A 17 -22.25 -40.13 -12.37
CA ALA A 17 -22.65 -38.75 -12.10
C ALA A 17 -21.44 -37.89 -11.71
N ASP A 18 -20.55 -38.41 -10.86
CA ASP A 18 -19.33 -37.72 -10.43
C ASP A 18 -18.36 -37.50 -11.60
N LEU A 19 -18.24 -38.49 -12.50
CA LEU A 19 -17.47 -38.35 -13.75
C LEU A 19 -18.06 -37.28 -14.68
N ALA A 20 -19.38 -37.15 -14.75
CA ALA A 20 -20.03 -36.11 -15.54
C ALA A 20 -19.81 -34.72 -14.94
N ALA A 21 -19.91 -34.58 -13.62
CA ALA A 21 -19.65 -33.34 -12.90
C ALA A 21 -18.19 -32.89 -13.06
N LEU A 22 -17.23 -33.80 -12.90
CA LEU A 22 -15.81 -33.50 -13.06
C LEU A 22 -15.46 -33.07 -14.50
N ARG A 23 -16.10 -33.69 -15.50
CA ARG A 23 -15.94 -33.28 -16.91
C ARG A 23 -16.48 -31.87 -17.17
N ALA A 24 -17.59 -31.50 -16.53
CA ALA A 24 -18.15 -30.16 -16.64
C ALA A 24 -17.22 -29.12 -15.98
N GLU A 25 -16.69 -29.41 -14.80
CA GLU A 25 -15.75 -28.52 -14.10
C GLU A 25 -14.45 -28.34 -14.90
N VAL A 26 -13.90 -29.42 -15.47
CA VAL A 26 -12.72 -29.33 -16.35
C VAL A 26 -12.99 -28.50 -17.60
N ALA A 27 -14.19 -28.58 -18.17
CA ALA A 27 -14.57 -27.76 -19.33
C ALA A 27 -14.66 -26.27 -18.95
N GLU A 28 -15.24 -25.95 -17.80
CA GLU A 28 -15.33 -24.57 -17.29
C GLU A 28 -13.94 -23.98 -16.99
N LEU A 29 -13.08 -24.73 -16.31
CA LEU A 29 -11.73 -24.28 -15.97
C LEU A 29 -10.89 -24.03 -17.23
N ARG A 30 -11.03 -24.87 -18.27
CA ARG A 30 -10.36 -24.66 -19.57
C ARG A 30 -10.85 -23.39 -20.25
N ALA A 31 -12.16 -23.16 -20.30
CA ALA A 31 -12.71 -21.95 -20.88
C ALA A 31 -12.23 -20.68 -20.15
N ARG A 32 -12.12 -20.73 -18.82
CA ARG A 32 -11.61 -19.63 -18.01
C ARG A 32 -10.13 -19.35 -18.26
N LEU A 33 -9.33 -20.40 -18.46
CA LEU A 33 -7.90 -20.29 -18.76
C LEU A 33 -7.67 -19.70 -20.16
N GLU A 34 -8.39 -20.18 -21.17
CA GLU A 34 -8.34 -19.63 -22.53
C GLU A 34 -8.74 -18.14 -22.58
N ALA A 35 -9.75 -17.74 -21.81
CA ALA A 35 -10.14 -16.33 -21.69
C ALA A 35 -9.02 -15.47 -21.08
N HIS A 36 -8.32 -16.01 -20.07
CA HIS A 36 -7.22 -15.32 -19.42
C HIS A 36 -6.00 -15.17 -20.33
N GLU A 37 -5.64 -16.23 -21.06
CA GLU A 37 -4.56 -16.21 -22.05
C GLU A 37 -4.85 -15.19 -23.15
N ARG A 38 -6.11 -15.10 -23.61
CA ARG A 38 -6.52 -14.08 -24.59
C ARG A 38 -6.33 -12.66 -24.08
N ILE A 39 -6.65 -12.39 -22.81
CA ILE A 39 -6.43 -11.07 -22.19
C ILE A 39 -4.94 -10.74 -22.14
N LEU A 40 -4.09 -11.71 -21.80
CA LEU A 40 -2.64 -11.52 -21.77
C LEU A 40 -2.06 -11.27 -23.17
N GLN A 41 -2.53 -12.00 -24.19
CA GLN A 41 -2.11 -11.78 -25.58
C GLN A 41 -2.50 -10.39 -26.10
N ILE A 42 -3.71 -9.91 -25.78
CA ILE A 42 -4.14 -8.55 -26.16
C ILE A 42 -3.25 -7.50 -25.49
N ARG A 43 -2.88 -7.70 -24.22
CA ARG A 43 -1.95 -6.79 -23.51
C ARG A 43 -0.55 -6.82 -24.09
N ALA A 44 -0.03 -8.00 -24.45
CA ALA A 44 1.28 -8.14 -25.09
C ALA A 44 1.30 -7.45 -26.46
N ALA A 45 0.27 -7.65 -27.29
CA ALA A 45 0.16 -6.99 -28.59
C ALA A 45 0.02 -5.46 -28.47
N ALA A 46 -0.68 -4.96 -27.44
CA ALA A 46 -0.74 -3.53 -27.14
C ALA A 46 0.61 -2.95 -26.67
N GLY A 47 1.44 -3.76 -26.00
CA GLY A 47 2.80 -3.40 -25.61
C GLY A 47 3.77 -3.38 -26.80
N GLU A 48 3.68 -4.35 -27.72
CA GLU A 48 4.55 -4.42 -28.91
C GLU A 48 4.25 -3.33 -29.94
N ALA A 49 3.01 -2.82 -30.02
CA ALA A 49 2.68 -1.67 -30.86
C ALA A 49 3.31 -0.34 -30.37
N ALA A 50 3.80 -0.29 -29.13
CA ALA A 50 4.51 0.87 -28.59
C ALA A 50 6.03 0.84 -28.89
N ASP A 51 6.57 -0.25 -29.45
CA ASP A 51 8.02 -0.52 -29.51
C ASP A 51 8.65 -0.34 -30.91
N LEU A 52 7.93 0.27 -31.87
CA LEU A 52 8.42 0.50 -33.26
C LEU A 52 8.50 1.98 -33.69
N VAL A 53 8.47 2.92 -32.76
CA VAL A 53 8.94 4.30 -33.02
C VAL A 53 10.23 4.48 -32.25
N VAL A 54 11.38 4.25 -32.89
CA VAL A 54 12.66 4.79 -32.40
C VAL A 54 12.56 6.30 -32.63
N PRO A 55 12.34 7.13 -31.59
CA PRO A 55 12.49 8.56 -31.77
C PRO A 55 13.98 8.77 -31.95
N THR A 56 14.38 9.45 -33.01
CA THR A 56 15.70 10.06 -33.11
C THR A 56 16.03 10.69 -31.77
N MET A 57 17.00 10.11 -31.07
CA MET A 57 17.34 10.45 -29.69
C MET A 57 17.56 11.97 -29.66
N PRO A 58 16.71 12.75 -28.95
CA PRO A 58 17.03 14.13 -28.67
C PRO A 58 18.36 14.14 -27.89
N PRO A 59 19.18 15.21 -27.98
CA PRO A 59 20.31 15.39 -27.07
C PRO A 59 19.86 15.12 -25.62
N PRO A 60 20.74 14.60 -24.74
CA PRO A 60 20.37 14.13 -23.41
C PRO A 60 19.42 15.13 -22.78
N ALA A 61 18.18 14.66 -22.54
CA ALA A 61 17.09 15.50 -22.07
C ALA A 61 17.64 16.34 -20.92
N ALA A 62 17.49 17.65 -21.04
CA ALA A 62 17.71 18.57 -19.93
C ALA A 62 17.10 17.94 -18.68
N HIS A 63 17.90 17.79 -17.62
CA HIS A 63 17.46 17.26 -16.34
C HIS A 63 16.08 17.87 -16.04
N HIS A 64 15.03 17.05 -16.10
CA HIS A 64 13.72 17.53 -15.69
C HIS A 64 13.91 18.01 -14.25
N PRO A 65 13.63 19.29 -13.95
CA PRO A 65 13.88 19.80 -12.61
C PRO A 65 13.08 18.92 -11.64
N LEU A 66 13.79 18.31 -10.69
CA LEU A 66 13.16 17.53 -9.63
C LEU A 66 12.24 18.45 -8.84
N ALA A 67 11.14 17.91 -8.33
CA ALA A 67 10.22 18.69 -7.53
C ALA A 67 10.91 19.09 -6.21
N THR A 68 10.77 20.35 -5.80
CA THR A 68 11.25 20.82 -4.49
C THR A 68 10.25 20.53 -3.38
N GLU A 69 9.05 20.08 -3.73
CA GLU A 69 7.96 19.78 -2.83
C GLU A 69 7.33 18.42 -3.14
N PHE A 70 6.77 17.78 -2.12
CA PHE A 70 5.99 16.56 -2.24
C PHE A 70 4.76 16.68 -1.36
N ASP A 71 3.60 16.28 -1.88
CA ASP A 71 2.36 16.33 -1.14
C ASP A 71 1.50 15.11 -1.45
N ILE A 72 1.14 14.37 -0.41
CA ILE A 72 0.27 13.20 -0.55
C ILE A 72 -0.82 13.22 0.51
N THR A 73 -2.06 13.10 0.06
CA THR A 73 -3.26 13.09 0.89
C THR A 73 -3.92 11.71 0.90
N ALA A 74 -4.69 11.42 1.94
CA ALA A 74 -5.31 10.10 2.15
C ALA A 74 -6.30 9.70 1.03
N ASP A 75 -6.91 10.66 0.35
CA ASP A 75 -7.84 10.44 -0.75
C ASP A 75 -7.16 10.14 -2.10
N GLN A 76 -5.84 10.33 -2.19
CA GLN A 76 -5.07 9.92 -3.36
C GLN A 76 -4.92 8.40 -3.42
N LEU A 77 -4.59 7.91 -4.62
CA LEU A 77 -4.32 6.50 -4.89
C LEU A 77 -2.99 6.08 -4.22
N LEU A 78 -3.07 5.77 -2.93
CA LEU A 78 -2.03 5.10 -2.18
C LEU A 78 -2.10 3.60 -2.46
N PRO A 79 -0.97 2.93 -2.81
CA PRO A 79 -0.96 1.49 -2.93
C PRO A 79 -1.42 0.86 -1.61
N VAL A 80 -2.48 0.04 -1.65
CA VAL A 80 -3.06 -0.61 -0.45
C VAL A 80 -2.04 -1.51 0.27
N HIS A 81 -0.93 -1.85 -0.39
CA HIS A 81 0.14 -2.68 0.15
C HIS A 81 1.17 -1.91 0.99
N ASP A 82 1.11 -0.58 1.07
CA ASP A 82 2.12 0.25 1.77
C ASP A 82 1.74 0.59 3.22
N GLY A 83 0.98 -0.28 3.88
CA GLY A 83 0.62 -0.12 5.30
C GLY A 83 -0.59 0.76 5.54
N PHE A 84 -1.49 0.90 4.57
CA PHE A 84 -2.76 1.63 4.71
C PHE A 84 -3.99 0.73 4.55
N TYR A 85 -5.00 0.98 5.38
CA TYR A 85 -6.34 0.46 5.16
C TYR A 85 -7.13 1.29 4.13
N GLN A 86 -8.39 0.89 3.91
CA GLN A 86 -9.32 1.58 3.01
C GLN A 86 -9.58 3.03 3.47
N LEU A 87 -9.98 3.86 2.51
CA LEU A 87 -10.35 5.26 2.75
C LEU A 87 -11.58 5.36 3.64
N GLU A 88 -11.50 6.21 4.65
CA GLU A 88 -12.59 6.55 5.56
C GLU A 88 -12.80 8.07 5.60
N TRP A 89 -13.97 8.50 6.08
CA TRP A 89 -14.35 9.91 6.15
C TRP A 89 -14.75 10.29 7.57
N GLY A 90 -14.15 11.36 8.08
CA GLY A 90 -14.48 11.95 9.37
C GLY A 90 -14.95 13.39 9.23
N THR A 91 -15.23 14.05 10.35
CA THR A 91 -15.66 15.45 10.39
C THR A 91 -14.62 16.45 9.86
N GLU A 92 -13.35 16.05 9.85
CA GLU A 92 -12.19 16.85 9.41
C GLU A 92 -11.71 16.43 8.00
N GLY A 93 -12.45 15.58 7.30
CA GLY A 93 -12.14 15.12 5.94
C GLY A 93 -11.76 13.65 5.83
N ALA A 94 -11.16 13.29 4.69
CA ALA A 94 -10.76 11.92 4.39
C ALA A 94 -9.51 11.51 5.18
N PHE A 95 -9.45 10.24 5.57
CA PHE A 95 -8.29 9.66 6.26
C PHE A 95 -8.16 8.17 5.96
N ARG A 96 -6.98 7.61 6.22
CA ARG A 96 -6.73 6.16 6.20
C ARG A 96 -6.05 5.73 7.49
N TRP A 97 -6.52 4.65 8.09
CA TRP A 97 -5.76 4.02 9.16
C TRP A 97 -4.50 3.37 8.62
N THR A 98 -3.38 3.54 9.33
CA THR A 98 -2.17 2.77 9.09
C THR A 98 -2.26 1.39 9.75
N GLY A 99 -1.52 0.41 9.22
CA GLY A 99 -1.48 -0.97 9.69
C GLY A 99 -1.64 -1.99 8.56
N PRO A 100 -1.53 -3.30 8.84
CA PRO A 100 -1.32 -3.92 10.15
C PRO A 100 0.13 -3.86 10.67
N GLY A 101 1.09 -3.44 9.82
CA GLY A 101 2.49 -3.26 10.21
C GLY A 101 2.73 -1.92 10.94
N GLN A 102 3.93 -1.78 11.48
CA GLN A 102 4.39 -0.51 12.09
C GLN A 102 4.94 0.46 11.04
N ASP A 103 5.14 0.02 9.81
CA ASP A 103 5.83 0.81 8.78
C ASP A 103 4.88 1.17 7.66
N VAL A 104 4.95 2.43 7.25
CA VAL A 104 4.22 2.97 6.11
C VAL A 104 5.21 3.65 5.18
N HIS A 105 5.22 3.24 3.91
CA HIS A 105 6.24 3.65 2.97
C HIS A 105 5.72 4.71 1.99
N PHE A 106 6.60 5.65 1.65
CA PHE A 106 6.38 6.64 0.61
C PHE A 106 7.65 6.76 -0.23
N GLU A 107 7.49 7.02 -1.52
CA GLU A 107 8.61 7.27 -2.44
C GLU A 107 8.30 8.51 -3.29
N ALA A 108 9.28 9.42 -3.39
CA ALA A 108 9.13 10.67 -4.14
C ALA A 108 10.44 11.06 -4.82
N TRP A 109 10.35 11.62 -6.03
CA TRP A 109 11.50 12.19 -6.74
C TRP A 109 11.62 13.67 -6.38
N LEU A 110 12.47 13.95 -5.37
CA LEU A 110 12.63 15.27 -4.76
C LEU A 110 14.02 15.84 -5.00
N ASP A 111 14.09 17.15 -5.27
CA ASP A 111 15.35 17.90 -5.19
C ASP A 111 15.79 17.99 -3.73
N ARG A 112 16.93 17.39 -3.43
CA ARG A 112 17.54 17.39 -2.09
C ARG A 112 18.86 18.15 -2.04
N SER A 113 19.03 19.13 -2.93
CA SER A 113 20.17 20.07 -2.91
C SER A 113 20.17 20.99 -1.68
N ALA A 114 19.00 21.23 -1.07
CA ALA A 114 18.83 21.99 0.16
C ALA A 114 18.12 21.16 1.25
N PRO A 115 18.19 21.57 2.53
CA PRO A 115 17.43 20.92 3.60
C PRO A 115 15.92 21.03 3.36
N LEU A 116 15.20 19.94 3.63
CA LEU A 116 13.74 19.90 3.54
C LEU A 116 13.13 19.67 4.93
N VAL A 117 11.84 19.91 5.09
CA VAL A 117 11.10 19.57 6.31
C VAL A 117 9.84 18.81 5.94
N ALA A 118 9.57 17.73 6.68
CA ALA A 118 8.33 16.98 6.54
C ALA A 118 7.28 17.42 7.55
N THR A 119 6.06 17.58 7.09
CA THR A 119 4.88 17.85 7.92
C THR A 119 3.85 16.74 7.75
N LEU A 120 3.52 16.09 8.86
CA LEU A 120 2.53 15.01 8.93
C LEU A 120 1.25 15.52 9.59
N HIS A 121 0.13 15.41 8.89
CA HIS A 121 -1.19 15.70 9.41
C HIS A 121 -1.96 14.40 9.64
N LEU A 122 -2.48 14.24 10.87
CA LEU A 122 -3.21 13.06 11.31
C LEU A 122 -4.65 13.43 11.69
N PHE A 123 -5.60 12.55 11.39
CA PHE A 123 -6.95 12.63 11.89
C PHE A 123 -7.05 12.13 13.34
N HIS A 124 -6.22 11.15 13.72
CA HIS A 124 -6.22 10.55 15.06
C HIS A 124 -4.90 9.79 15.32
N PHE A 125 -4.37 9.85 16.55
CA PHE A 125 -3.13 9.15 16.91
C PHE A 125 -3.29 7.64 17.16
N GLY A 126 -4.54 7.16 17.24
CA GLY A 126 -4.89 5.78 17.62
C GLY A 126 -4.68 5.52 19.11
N THR A 127 -3.44 5.68 19.56
CA THR A 127 -3.01 5.63 20.96
C THR A 127 -2.37 6.96 21.38
N PRO A 128 -2.46 7.37 22.66
CA PRO A 128 -1.79 8.59 23.12
C PRO A 128 -0.26 8.58 22.99
N ALA A 129 0.38 7.40 23.02
CA ALA A 129 1.84 7.26 22.91
C ALA A 129 2.37 7.67 21.53
N ASN A 130 1.61 7.42 20.47
CA ASN A 130 1.97 7.88 19.11
C ASN A 130 2.05 9.41 19.00
N ALA A 131 1.49 10.19 19.92
CA ALA A 131 1.64 11.64 19.88
C ALA A 131 3.08 12.13 20.15
N LYS A 132 3.97 11.26 20.63
CA LYS A 132 5.36 11.59 20.98
C LYS A 132 6.41 10.68 20.34
N GLU A 133 6.00 9.49 19.88
CA GLU A 133 6.94 8.43 19.51
C GLU A 133 6.95 8.12 18.01
N LEU A 134 6.15 8.83 17.21
CA LEU A 134 6.23 8.72 15.76
C LEU A 134 7.58 9.24 15.25
N THR A 135 8.14 8.54 14.28
CA THR A 135 9.36 8.96 13.58
C THR A 135 9.18 8.80 12.08
N LEU A 136 9.91 9.64 11.34
CA LEU A 136 10.03 9.52 9.89
C LEU A 136 11.46 9.10 9.57
N GLU A 137 11.62 7.96 8.91
CA GLU A 137 12.90 7.55 8.35
C GLU A 137 13.00 8.05 6.92
N VAL A 138 14.09 8.74 6.56
CA VAL A 138 14.36 9.20 5.18
C VAL A 138 15.72 8.66 4.75
N ASP A 139 15.72 7.78 3.74
CA ASP A 139 16.90 7.05 3.25
C ASP A 139 17.74 6.39 4.36
N GLY A 140 17.08 5.81 5.37
CA GLY A 140 17.75 5.16 6.50
C GLY A 140 18.11 6.08 7.67
N ALA A 141 17.96 7.40 7.54
CA ALA A 141 18.16 8.34 8.63
C ALA A 141 16.83 8.62 9.36
N THR A 142 16.80 8.50 10.69
CA THR A 142 15.60 8.71 11.50
C THR A 142 15.46 10.17 11.94
N TYR A 143 14.27 10.72 11.75
CA TYR A 143 13.87 12.07 12.16
C TYR A 143 12.71 11.97 13.15
N ALA A 144 12.84 12.65 14.29
CA ALA A 144 11.74 12.75 15.25
C ALA A 144 10.65 13.68 14.69
N LEU A 145 9.38 13.36 14.98
CA LEU A 145 8.25 14.19 14.60
C LEU A 145 7.73 14.97 15.82
N ALA A 146 7.98 16.27 15.85
CA ALA A 146 7.58 17.15 16.93
C ALA A 146 6.21 17.77 16.66
N ARG A 147 5.31 17.66 17.64
CA ARG A 147 3.97 18.24 17.56
C ARG A 147 4.02 19.76 17.52
N GLN A 148 3.27 20.34 16.58
CA GLN A 148 3.08 21.78 16.48
C GLN A 148 1.78 22.17 17.20
N GLY A 149 1.91 22.83 18.35
CA GLY A 149 0.77 23.29 19.14
C GLY A 149 -0.10 22.17 19.71
N THR A 150 -1.41 22.41 19.77
CA THR A 150 -2.43 21.44 20.24
C THR A 150 -2.99 20.58 19.12
N ASP A 151 -2.54 20.76 17.88
CA ASP A 151 -3.16 20.13 16.73
C ASP A 151 -2.54 18.76 16.46
N LYS A 152 -3.11 18.04 15.50
CA LYS A 152 -2.63 16.71 15.07
C LYS A 152 -1.59 16.83 13.95
N LEU A 153 -0.84 17.93 13.98
CA LEU A 153 0.19 18.30 13.03
C LEU A 153 1.56 18.07 13.67
N LEU A 154 2.38 17.27 13.01
CA LEU A 154 3.74 16.96 13.44
C LEU A 154 4.72 17.45 12.38
N ARG A 155 5.86 18.01 12.80
CA ARG A 155 6.90 18.51 11.92
C ARG A 155 8.23 17.82 12.25
N SER A 156 8.99 17.44 11.24
CA SER A 156 10.32 16.86 11.43
C SER A 156 11.36 17.94 11.74
N ASP A 157 12.51 17.52 12.28
CA ASP A 157 13.75 18.28 12.12
C ASP A 157 14.14 18.40 10.63
N PRO A 158 15.00 19.36 10.24
CA PRO A 158 15.45 19.49 8.87
C PRO A 158 16.09 18.19 8.34
N ILE A 159 15.52 17.66 7.28
CA ILE A 159 16.02 16.52 6.52
C ILE A 159 17.27 16.99 5.78
N ALA A 160 18.39 16.30 6.02
CA ALA A 160 19.68 16.69 5.46
C ALA A 160 19.66 16.68 3.93
N PRO A 161 20.40 17.59 3.26
CA PRO A 161 20.63 17.50 1.83
C PRO A 161 21.25 16.16 1.42
N ARG A 162 21.00 15.73 0.19
CA ARG A 162 21.57 14.51 -0.39
C ARG A 162 22.04 14.79 -1.82
N ALA A 163 23.27 14.38 -2.13
CA ALA A 163 23.78 14.44 -3.49
C ALA A 163 23.17 13.33 -4.36
N GLY A 164 22.81 13.65 -5.60
CA GLY A 164 22.35 12.70 -6.62
C GLY A 164 20.84 12.65 -6.80
N ASP A 165 20.44 12.07 -7.94
CA ASP A 165 19.10 12.21 -8.50
C ASP A 165 18.17 11.01 -8.19
N GLY A 166 18.44 10.22 -7.15
CA GLY A 166 17.63 9.04 -6.81
C GLY A 166 16.27 9.39 -6.18
N PRO A 167 15.33 8.43 -6.07
CA PRO A 167 14.13 8.65 -5.27
C PRO A 167 14.49 8.87 -3.79
N THR A 168 13.70 9.68 -3.10
CA THR A 168 13.71 9.83 -1.65
C THR A 168 12.76 8.81 -1.07
N ARG A 169 13.30 7.87 -0.29
CA ARG A 169 12.52 6.83 0.37
C ARG A 169 12.19 7.24 1.78
N MET A 170 10.90 7.21 2.10
CA MET A 170 10.41 7.65 3.39
C MET A 170 9.63 6.53 4.05
N THR A 171 9.85 6.32 5.34
CA THR A 171 9.08 5.36 6.13
C THR A 171 8.57 6.04 7.38
N LEU A 172 7.25 6.20 7.50
CA LEU A 172 6.63 6.59 8.76
C LEU A 172 6.58 5.36 9.68
N ARG A 173 7.25 5.45 10.82
CA ARG A 173 7.25 4.40 11.85
C ARG A 173 6.16 4.70 12.88
N VAL A 174 5.24 3.76 13.06
CA VAL A 174 4.09 3.81 13.96
C VAL A 174 4.26 2.74 15.05
N PRO A 175 4.95 3.06 16.16
CA PRO A 175 5.36 2.06 17.14
C PRO A 175 4.18 1.44 17.91
N HIS A 176 3.11 2.21 18.14
CA HIS A 176 1.98 1.74 18.94
C HIS A 176 0.76 1.45 18.09
N LEU A 177 0.57 0.16 17.84
CA LEU A 177 -0.62 -0.38 17.20
C LEU A 177 -1.69 -0.72 18.25
N HIS A 178 -2.95 -0.68 17.87
CA HIS A 178 -4.08 -1.06 18.70
C HIS A 178 -5.15 -1.78 17.90
N SER A 179 -6.01 -2.54 18.57
CA SER A 179 -7.20 -3.12 17.93
C SER A 179 -8.45 -2.67 18.66
N PRO A 180 -9.47 -2.11 17.96
CA PRO A 180 -10.75 -1.78 18.59
C PRO A 180 -11.44 -3.01 19.23
N ALA A 181 -11.25 -4.20 18.66
CA ALA A 181 -11.78 -5.46 19.21
C ALA A 181 -11.26 -5.77 20.63
N ALA A 182 -10.04 -5.36 20.98
CA ALA A 182 -9.52 -5.49 22.34
C ALA A 182 -10.29 -4.64 23.37
N ARG A 183 -11.11 -3.69 22.91
CA ARG A 183 -12.01 -2.86 23.73
C ARG A 183 -13.50 -3.21 23.53
N GLY A 184 -13.78 -4.39 22.96
CA GLY A 184 -15.14 -4.88 22.76
C GLY A 184 -15.86 -4.36 21.52
N GLN A 185 -15.16 -3.70 20.59
CA GLN A 185 -15.77 -3.28 19.32
C GLN A 185 -15.74 -4.39 18.25
N ALA A 186 -16.58 -4.26 17.23
CA ALA A 186 -16.65 -5.24 16.14
C ALA A 186 -15.43 -5.19 15.20
N ASP A 187 -14.75 -4.05 15.10
CA ASP A 187 -13.59 -3.88 14.22
C ASP A 187 -12.36 -4.63 14.75
N ARG A 188 -11.91 -5.62 13.97
CA ARG A 188 -10.80 -6.53 14.29
C ARG A 188 -9.46 -6.10 13.68
N ARG A 189 -9.41 -4.97 12.99
CA ARG A 189 -8.17 -4.47 12.38
C ARG A 189 -7.13 -4.15 13.45
N THR A 190 -5.86 -4.18 13.05
CA THR A 190 -4.73 -3.70 13.85
C THR A 190 -4.33 -2.33 13.30
N LEU A 191 -4.67 -1.28 14.03
CA LEU A 191 -4.64 0.10 13.59
C LEU A 191 -3.49 0.84 14.27
N GLY A 192 -2.77 1.65 13.51
CA GLY A 192 -1.79 2.61 14.01
C GLY A 192 -2.43 3.99 14.17
N VAL A 193 -2.04 4.92 13.31
CA VAL A 193 -2.57 6.30 13.26
C VAL A 193 -3.56 6.44 12.12
N ALA A 194 -4.47 7.41 12.21
CA ALA A 194 -5.32 7.81 11.09
C ALA A 194 -4.60 8.91 10.32
N PHE A 195 -3.96 8.54 9.22
CA PHE A 195 -3.22 9.41 8.31
C PHE A 195 -4.16 10.29 7.48
N GLN A 196 -3.82 11.58 7.32
CA GLN A 196 -4.51 12.49 6.40
C GLN A 196 -3.61 13.02 5.30
N ARG A 197 -2.41 13.50 5.65
CA ARG A 197 -1.52 14.15 4.69
C ARG A 197 -0.07 14.06 5.15
N LEU A 198 0.83 13.87 4.20
CA LEU A 198 2.27 14.08 4.36
C LEU A 198 2.69 15.12 3.32
N SER A 199 3.33 16.19 3.77
CA SER A 199 3.96 17.17 2.89
C SER A 199 5.45 17.28 3.18
N ILE A 200 6.24 17.56 2.15
CA ILE A 200 7.66 17.90 2.25
C ILE A 200 7.89 19.18 1.47
N GLU A 201 8.59 20.11 2.09
CA GLU A 201 8.89 21.45 1.55
C GLU A 201 10.30 21.89 1.97
N PRO A 202 10.90 22.89 1.31
CA PRO A 202 12.15 23.49 1.75
C PRO A 202 12.06 24.04 3.18
N ALA A 203 13.14 23.86 3.96
CA ALA A 203 13.19 24.16 5.39
C ALA A 203 13.05 25.65 5.77
#